data_AF-A0A3D4QV58-F1
#
_entry.id   AF-A0A3D4QV58-F1
#
_cell.length_a   1.000
_cell.length_b   1.000
_cell.length_c   1.000
_cell.angle_alpha   90.00
_cell.angle_beta   90.00
_cell.angle_gamma   90.00
#
_symmetry.space_group_name_H-M   'P 1'
#
loop_
_entity.id
_entity.type
_entity.pdbx_description
1 polymer ?
#
loop_
_entity_poly.entity_id
_entity_poly.type
_entity_poly.pdbx_seq_one_letter_code
_entity_poly.pdbx_strand_id
1 'polypeptide(L)'
;MRDNLEDKYGFLELQDKILEIAVYIDGFTKRYDLDYCLMGGSALGAKRHGGFIPWDDDLDIFMTPQNYELFRTKFNEYGDKDKYYLQEWGAVDGMVT
;
A
#
# COMPACT_ATOMS: atom_id res chain seq x y z
N MET A 1 -0.97 -14.24 10.30
CA MET A 1 -2.29 -13.65 10.52
C MET A 1 -2.30 -13.00 11.89
N ARG A 2 -3.05 -11.91 12.06
CA ARG A 2 -3.14 -11.18 13.35
C ARG A 2 -4.18 -11.87 14.26
N ASP A 3 -3.93 -13.14 14.58
CA ASP A 3 -4.88 -14.07 15.22
C ASP A 3 -5.31 -13.68 16.65
N ASN A 4 -4.57 -12.74 17.26
CA ASN A 4 -4.83 -12.24 18.61
C ASN A 4 -5.75 -11.00 18.64
N LEU A 5 -6.28 -10.57 17.50
CA LEU A 5 -7.20 -9.43 17.39
C LEU A 5 -8.66 -9.92 17.33
N GLU A 6 -9.57 -9.13 17.91
CA GLU A 6 -11.01 -9.38 17.82
C GLU A 6 -11.55 -8.91 16.47
N ASP A 7 -12.19 -9.78 15.69
CA ASP A 7 -12.80 -9.43 14.40
C ASP A 7 -14.22 -8.86 14.54
N LYS A 8 -14.34 -7.77 15.30
CA LYS A 8 -15.66 -7.18 15.60
C LYS A 8 -16.41 -6.69 14.35
N TYR A 9 -15.68 -6.24 13.33
CA TYR A 9 -16.24 -5.63 12.12
C TYR A 9 -16.19 -6.55 10.89
N GLY A 10 -15.58 -7.74 10.99
CA GLY A 10 -15.49 -8.71 9.89
C GLY A 10 -14.45 -8.36 8.82
N PHE A 11 -13.47 -7.51 9.15
CA PHE A 11 -12.47 -7.00 8.21
C PHE A 11 -11.06 -7.54 8.46
N LEU A 12 -10.81 -8.35 9.50
CA LEU A 12 -9.45 -8.79 9.81
C LEU A 12 -8.77 -9.54 8.67
N GLU A 13 -9.48 -10.45 7.98
CA GLU A 13 -8.94 -11.19 6.84
C GLU A 13 -8.59 -10.25 5.67
N LEU A 14 -9.47 -9.29 5.36
CA LEU A 14 -9.23 -8.29 4.32
C LEU A 14 -8.01 -7.42 4.68
N GLN A 15 -7.96 -6.91 5.90
CA GLN A 15 -6.84 -6.11 6.39
C GLN A 15 -5.53 -6.90 6.41
N ASP A 16 -5.55 -8.21 6.68
CA ASP A 16 -4.36 -9.07 6.60
C ASP A 16 -3.84 -9.13 5.15
N LYS A 17 -4.72 -9.15 4.16
CA LYS A 17 -4.34 -9.08 2.74
C LYS A 17 -3.84 -7.70 2.33
N ILE A 18 -4.46 -6.64 2.82
CA ILE A 18 -3.98 -5.27 2.58
C ILE A 18 -2.59 -5.07 3.23
N LEU A 19 -2.37 -5.60 4.43
CA LEU A 19 -1.07 -5.55 5.09
C LEU A 19 -0.01 -6.33 4.32
N GLU A 20 -0.37 -7.49 3.76
CA GLU A 20 0.51 -8.28 2.90
C GLU A 20 0.99 -7.45 1.68
N ILE A 21 0.08 -6.67 1.07
CA ILE A 21 0.41 -5.74 -0.03
C ILE A 21 1.30 -4.59 0.49
N ALA A 22 0.97 -3.99 1.63
CA ALA A 22 1.74 -2.87 2.19
C ALA A 22 3.17 -3.28 2.57
N VAL A 23 3.37 -4.48 3.12
CA VAL A 23 4.71 -5.04 3.42
C VAL A 23 5.51 -5.26 2.13
N TYR A 24 4.86 -5.72 1.06
CA TYR A 24 5.51 -5.84 -0.24
C TYR A 24 5.94 -4.46 -0.78
N ILE A 25 5.05 -3.46 -0.72
CA ILE A 25 5.36 -2.09 -1.14
C ILE A 25 6.53 -1.52 -0.33
N ASP A 26 6.51 -1.63 0.99
CA ASP A 26 7.58 -1.15 1.88
C ASP A 26 8.94 -1.79 1.56
N GLY A 27 8.97 -3.11 1.35
CA GLY A 27 10.19 -3.81 0.93
C GLY A 27 10.68 -3.37 -0.45
N PHE A 28 9.74 -3.14 -1.37
CA PHE A 28 10.04 -2.67 -2.73
C PHE A 28 10.61 -1.25 -2.72
N THR A 29 9.99 -0.32 -2.00
CA THR A 29 10.44 1.08 -1.92
C THR A 29 11.80 1.18 -1.26
N LYS A 30 12.06 0.45 -0.17
CA LYS A 30 13.38 0.37 0.47
C LYS A 30 14.48 -0.14 -0.46
N ARG A 31 14.18 -1.11 -1.34
CA ARG A 31 15.14 -1.65 -2.31
C ARG A 31 15.59 -0.60 -3.33
N TYR A 32 14.72 0.35 -3.68
CA TYR A 32 14.96 1.36 -4.73
C TYR A 32 15.11 2.78 -4.19
N ASP A 33 15.32 2.93 -2.86
CA ASP A 33 15.52 4.22 -2.19
C ASP A 33 14.37 5.22 -2.44
N LEU A 34 13.14 4.72 -2.32
CA LEU A 34 11.91 5.47 -2.52
C LEU A 34 11.26 5.80 -1.18
N ASP A 35 10.86 7.06 -1.01
CA ASP A 35 10.08 7.48 0.15
C ASP A 35 8.58 7.50 -0.15
N TYR A 36 7.81 7.03 0.82
CA TYR A 36 6.37 7.21 0.91
C TYR A 36 5.98 7.48 2.37
N CYS A 37 4.77 8.00 2.60
CA CYS A 37 4.20 8.11 3.92
C CYS A 37 2.79 7.53 3.97
N LEU A 38 2.37 7.05 5.15
CA LEU A 38 0.97 6.73 5.39
C LEU A 38 0.13 8.02 5.36
N MET A 39 -1.10 7.92 4.90
CA MET A 39 -2.02 9.06 4.78
C MET A 39 -3.36 8.77 5.45
N GLY A 40 -4.10 9.83 5.79
CA GLY A 40 -5.52 9.73 6.16
C GLY A 40 -5.82 8.75 7.29
N GLY A 41 -6.78 7.86 7.06
CA GLY A 41 -7.18 6.81 7.99
C GLY A 41 -6.03 5.87 8.35
N SER A 42 -5.17 5.56 7.38
CA SER A 42 -4.00 4.69 7.59
C SER A 42 -2.97 5.29 8.54
N ALA A 43 -2.64 6.57 8.38
CA ALA A 43 -1.74 7.27 9.29
C ALA A 43 -2.33 7.38 10.71
N LEU A 44 -3.62 7.71 10.80
CA LEU A 44 -4.33 7.81 12.08
C LEU A 44 -4.41 6.45 12.77
N GLY A 45 -4.74 5.38 12.03
CA GLY A 45 -4.78 4.02 12.51
C GLY A 45 -3.44 3.61 13.10
N ALA A 46 -2.35 3.77 12.33
CA ALA A 46 -1.01 3.42 12.77
C ALA A 46 -0.66 4.09 14.11
N LYS A 47 -1.00 5.37 14.28
CA LYS A 47 -0.71 6.10 15.51
C LYS A 47 -1.65 5.78 16.68
N ARG A 48 -2.96 5.63 16.43
CA ARG A 48 -4.00 5.51 17.47
C ARG A 48 -4.25 4.07 17.90
N HIS A 49 -4.22 3.13 16.96
CA HIS A 49 -4.57 1.72 17.14
C HIS A 49 -3.36 0.78 16.99
N GLY A 50 -2.21 1.28 16.57
CA GLY A 50 -1.03 0.45 16.30
C GLY A 50 -1.18 -0.43 15.05
N GLY A 51 -2.07 -0.05 14.13
CA GLY A 51 -2.44 -0.81 12.93
C GLY A 51 -3.62 -0.18 12.22
N PHE A 52 -4.42 -0.96 11.50
CA PHE A 52 -5.65 -0.45 10.88
C PHE A 52 -6.63 0.12 11.91
N ILE A 53 -7.48 1.05 11.48
CA ILE A 53 -8.70 1.35 12.21
C ILE A 53 -9.58 0.07 12.13
N PRO A 54 -10.22 -0.39 13.23
CA PRO A 54 -10.91 -1.68 13.21
C PRO A 54 -12.01 -1.85 12.14
N TRP A 55 -12.53 -0.74 11.62
CA TRP A 55 -13.58 -0.69 10.59
C TRP A 55 -13.10 -0.12 9.25
N ASP A 56 -11.81 0.13 9.08
CA ASP A 56 -11.23 0.50 7.77
C ASP A 56 -11.13 -0.73 6.87
N ASP A 57 -11.42 -0.53 5.59
CA ASP A 57 -11.37 -1.52 4.52
C ASP A 57 -10.32 -1.23 3.44
N ASP A 58 -9.51 -0.17 3.60
CA ASP A 58 -8.44 0.23 2.68
C ASP A 58 -7.13 0.63 3.39
N LEU A 59 -6.12 0.98 2.57
CA LEU A 59 -4.87 1.58 3.03
C LEU A 59 -4.38 2.65 2.06
N ASP A 60 -4.08 3.82 2.60
CA ASP A 60 -3.62 4.98 1.85
C ASP A 60 -2.14 5.27 2.12
N ILE A 61 -1.39 5.47 1.03
CA ILE A 61 -0.04 6.03 1.04
C ILE A 61 0.07 7.22 0.10
N PHE A 62 0.98 8.13 0.41
CA PHE A 62 1.41 9.19 -0.49
C PHE A 62 2.89 9.08 -0.84
N MET A 63 3.19 9.42 -2.09
CA MET A 63 4.53 9.61 -2.61
C MET A 63 4.62 11.02 -3.21
N THR A 64 5.82 11.59 -3.24
CA THR A 64 6.07 12.76 -4.10
C THR A 64 5.89 12.35 -5.58
N PRO A 65 5.59 13.28 -6.49
CA PRO A 65 5.50 12.94 -7.92
C PRO A 65 6.74 12.23 -8.45
N GLN A 66 7.94 12.65 -8.01
CA GLN A 66 9.21 12.04 -8.39
C GLN A 66 9.34 10.60 -7.89
N ASN A 67 8.99 10.34 -6.62
CA ASN A 67 9.01 8.98 -6.08
C ASN A 67 7.96 8.09 -6.73
N TYR A 68 6.79 8.63 -7.05
CA TYR A 68 5.75 7.86 -7.73
C TYR A 68 6.18 7.45 -9.14
N GLU A 69 6.72 8.36 -9.95
CA GLU A 69 7.22 8.03 -11.30
C GLU A 69 8.36 7.01 -11.28
N LEU A 70 9.26 7.12 -10.30
CA LEU A 70 10.32 6.13 -10.12
C LEU A 70 9.77 4.79 -9.63
N PHE A 71 8.79 4.78 -8.71
CA PHE A 71 8.10 3.58 -8.27
C PHE A 71 7.43 2.87 -9.45
N ARG A 72 6.66 3.58 -10.28
CA ARG A 72 6.01 3.05 -11.50
C ARG A 72 7.03 2.41 -12.42
N THR A 73 8.10 3.15 -12.75
CA THR A 73 9.19 2.66 -13.60
C THR A 73 9.78 1.36 -13.04
N LYS A 74 10.16 1.36 -11.76
CA LYS A 74 10.79 0.20 -11.13
C LYS A 74 9.86 -0.97 -10.98
N PHE A 75 8.59 -0.74 -10.64
CA PHE A 75 7.60 -1.81 -10.55
C PHE A 75 7.36 -2.46 -11.91
N ASN A 76 7.29 -1.67 -12.99
CA ASN A 76 7.18 -2.21 -14.34
C ASN A 76 8.41 -3.04 -14.76
N GLU A 77 9.62 -2.63 -14.34
CA GLU A 77 10.86 -3.37 -14.61
C GLU A 77 10.98 -4.66 -13.76
N TYR A 78 10.72 -4.58 -12.45
CA TYR A 78 11.14 -5.59 -11.46
C TYR A 78 10.06 -6.04 -10.47
N GLY A 79 8.86 -5.49 -10.55
CA GLY A 79 7.75 -5.89 -9.68
C GLY A 79 7.35 -7.35 -9.92
N ASP A 80 6.89 -8.01 -8.85
CA ASP A 80 6.26 -9.33 -8.91
C ASP A 80 4.88 -9.21 -9.57
N LYS A 81 4.90 -9.32 -10.90
CA LYS A 81 3.72 -9.19 -11.77
C LYS A 81 2.88 -10.48 -11.84
N ASP A 82 3.37 -11.58 -11.29
CA ASP A 82 2.58 -12.80 -11.14
C ASP A 82 1.60 -12.67 -9.98
N LYS A 83 1.96 -11.87 -8.96
CA LYS A 83 1.16 -11.65 -7.76
C LYS A 83 0.40 -10.32 -7.73
N TYR A 84 0.98 -9.26 -8.30
CA TYR A 84 0.42 -7.91 -8.23
C TYR A 84 0.31 -7.28 -9.61
N TYR A 85 -0.70 -6.42 -9.79
CA TYR A 85 -0.78 -5.53 -10.94
C TYR A 85 -0.84 -4.08 -10.45
N LEU A 86 -0.15 -3.18 -11.14
CA LEU A 86 -0.22 -1.75 -10.85
C LEU A 86 -1.40 -1.17 -11.62
N GLN A 87 -2.46 -0.79 -10.90
CA GLN A 87 -3.61 -0.13 -11.52
C GLN A 87 -3.38 1.37 -11.59
N GLU A 88 -3.34 1.90 -12.80
CA GLU A 88 -3.13 3.32 -13.05
C GLU A 88 -4.43 3.95 -13.56
N TRP A 89 -4.99 4.88 -12.81
CA TRP A 89 -6.15 5.66 -13.25
C TRP A 89 -5.69 6.78 -14.19
N GLY A 90 -6.33 6.91 -15.35
CA GLY A 90 -6.01 7.98 -16.30
C GLY A 90 -4.73 7.75 -17.13
N ALA A 91 -4.15 6.55 -17.11
CA ALA A 91 -2.99 6.25 -17.95
C ALA A 91 -3.38 6.26 -19.45
N VAL A 92 -2.79 7.19 -20.21
CA VAL A 92 -2.84 7.21 -21.68
C VAL A 92 -1.41 7.18 -22.18
N ASP A 93 -1.09 6.22 -23.05
CA ASP A 93 0.26 6.03 -23.63
C ASP A 93 1.41 5.96 -22.60
N GLY A 94 1.13 5.40 -21.42
CA GLY A 94 2.12 5.24 -20.33
C GLY A 94 2.32 6.48 -19.45
N MET A 95 1.60 7.58 -19.70
CA MET A 95 1.59 8.76 -18.82
C MET A 95 0.32 8.81 -17.99
N VAL A 96 0.45 9.03 -16.68
CA VAL A 96 -0.68 9.28 -15.77
C VAL A 96 -0.88 10.79 -15.75
N THR A 97 -1.99 11.25 -16.32
CA THR A 97 -2.40 12.68 -16.37
C THR A 97 -3.34 13.04 -15.23
#